data_AF-A0A0J6T948-F1
#
_entry.id   AF-A0A0J6T948-F1
#
_cell.length_a   1.000
_cell.length_b   1.000
_cell.length_c   1.000
_cell.angle_alpha   90.00
_cell.angle_beta   90.00
_cell.angle_gamma   90.00
#
_symmetry.space_group_name_H-M   'P 1'
#
loop_
_entity.id
_entity.type
_entity.pdbx_description
1 polymer ?
#
loop_
_entity_poly.entity_id
_entity_poly.type
_entity_poly.pdbx_seq_one_letter_code
_entity_poly.pdbx_strand_id
1 'polypeptide(L)'
;MLDEAVVFELYRGLDFKHEHAADRLVPVAVVACVIARVRAHKPDLKLETVLGSPRPKSGQSEDGTGKDKAKADDKPKPVLSGMRLKRLMAARDPEDLLRQMRRAIDVLGNNPAVDVGALAVTILNWLHPERCDQTRAMFAFEYHAAGHRRPGQPTEPASPPAA
;
A
#
# COMPACT_ATOMS: atom_id res chain seq x y z
N MET A 1 17.99 6.09 8.31
CA MET A 1 17.78 4.84 9.07
C MET A 1 16.50 5.02 9.86
N LEU A 2 15.61 4.04 9.90
CA LEU A 2 14.45 4.10 10.79
C LEU A 2 14.94 4.11 12.24
N ASP A 3 14.29 4.91 13.08
CA ASP A 3 14.62 5.05 14.49
C ASP A 3 14.41 3.70 15.20
N GLU A 4 15.44 3.22 15.90
CA GLU A 4 15.47 1.92 16.57
C GLU A 4 14.34 1.82 17.61
N ALA A 5 13.98 2.95 18.24
CA ALA A 5 12.88 3.04 19.18
C ALA A 5 11.51 2.71 18.55
N VAL A 6 11.28 3.14 17.30
CA VAL A 6 10.02 2.89 16.58
C VAL A 6 9.89 1.41 16.23
N VAL A 7 11.01 0.78 15.86
CA VAL A 7 11.06 -0.65 15.57
C VAL A 7 10.81 -1.46 16.85
N PHE A 8 11.38 -1.04 17.98
CA PHE A 8 11.22 -1.71 19.26
C PHE A 8 9.79 -1.58 19.83
N GLU A 9 9.17 -0.41 19.75
CA GLU A 9 7.76 -0.16 20.10
C GLU A 9 6.82 -1.04 19.26
N LEU A 10 7.08 -1.15 17.95
CA LEU A 10 6.33 -2.01 17.05
C LEU A 10 6.41 -3.48 17.49
N TYR A 11 7.61 -3.99 17.78
CA TYR A 11 7.78 -5.37 18.25
C TYR A 11 7.10 -5.63 19.59
N ARG A 12 7.15 -4.67 20.51
CA ARG A 12 6.50 -4.79 21.83
C ARG A 12 4.98 -4.79 21.71
N GLY A 13 4.41 -3.94 20.85
CA GLY A 13 2.97 -3.91 20.58
C GLY A 13 2.45 -5.17 19.89
N LEU A 14 3.33 -5.97 19.27
CA LEU A 14 2.96 -7.18 18.54
C LEU A 14 2.99 -8.47 19.39
N ASP A 15 3.34 -8.42 20.68
CA ASP A 15 3.36 -9.58 21.61
C ASP A 15 4.13 -10.80 21.07
N PHE A 16 5.42 -10.62 20.77
CA PHE A 16 6.30 -11.68 20.28
C PHE A 16 6.77 -12.61 21.42
N LYS A 17 6.09 -13.75 21.59
CA LYS A 17 6.57 -14.85 22.46
C LYS A 17 7.51 -15.79 21.69
N HIS A 18 8.53 -16.32 22.37
CA HIS A 18 9.58 -17.17 21.77
C HIS A 18 9.02 -18.43 21.09
N GLU A 19 7.94 -18.98 21.64
CA GLU A 19 7.19 -20.13 21.13
C GLU A 19 6.55 -19.91 19.74
N HIS A 20 6.31 -18.67 19.34
CA HIS A 20 5.76 -18.30 18.03
C HIS A 20 6.79 -17.62 17.12
N ALA A 21 8.07 -17.61 17.53
CA ALA A 21 9.11 -16.91 16.80
C ALA A 21 9.26 -17.47 15.38
N ALA A 22 9.24 -18.79 15.19
CA ALA A 22 9.36 -19.41 13.88
C ALA A 22 8.27 -18.95 12.90
N ASP A 23 7.02 -18.85 13.37
CA ASP A 23 5.86 -18.47 12.53
C ASP A 23 5.80 -16.97 12.23
N ARG A 24 6.46 -16.13 13.04
CA ARG A 24 6.40 -14.68 12.92
C ARG A 24 7.69 -14.04 12.39
N LEU A 25 8.83 -14.72 12.50
CA LEU A 25 10.12 -14.23 11.99
C LEU A 25 10.08 -13.99 10.48
N VAL A 26 9.46 -14.89 9.72
CA VAL A 26 9.37 -14.75 8.26
C VAL A 26 8.50 -13.56 7.85
N PRO A 27 7.25 -13.40 8.33
CA PRO A 27 6.47 -12.19 8.09
C PRO A 27 7.18 -10.89 8.49
N VAL A 28 7.88 -10.88 9.63
CA VAL A 28 8.69 -9.73 10.07
C VAL A 28 9.83 -9.43 9.11
N ALA A 29 10.55 -10.46 8.63
CA ALA A 29 11.61 -10.28 7.65
C ALA A 29 11.06 -9.69 6.34
N VAL A 30 9.88 -10.13 5.90
CA VAL A 30 9.19 -9.53 4.75
C VAL A 30 8.88 -8.05 5.01
N VAL A 31 8.29 -7.72 6.16
CA VAL A 31 8.00 -6.34 6.57
C VAL A 31 9.26 -5.48 6.52
N ALA A 32 10.33 -5.88 7.20
CA ALA A 32 11.59 -5.14 7.26
C ALA A 32 12.17 -4.93 5.84
N CYS A 33 12.13 -5.97 5.01
CA CYS A 33 12.63 -5.94 3.64
C CYS A 33 11.83 -5.04 2.69
N VAL A 34 10.53 -4.85 2.93
CA VAL A 34 9.68 -3.95 2.15
C VAL A 34 9.82 -2.52 2.67
N ILE A 35 9.77 -2.32 3.98
CA ILE A 35 9.90 -1.00 4.62
C ILE A 35 11.26 -0.37 4.32
N ALA A 36 12.33 -1.16 4.22
CA ALA A 36 13.65 -0.65 3.83
C ALA A 36 13.68 0.06 2.46
N ARG A 37 12.66 -0.15 1.61
CA ARG A 37 12.52 0.57 0.34
C ARG A 37 11.76 1.88 0.45
N VAL A 38 10.99 2.09 1.52
CA VAL A 38 10.26 3.33 1.77
C VAL A 38 11.25 4.41 2.19
N ARG A 39 11.16 5.58 1.56
CA ARG A 39 12.11 6.69 1.78
C ARG A 39 11.59 7.74 2.75
N ALA A 40 10.27 7.87 2.88
CA ALA A 40 9.64 8.77 3.82
C ALA A 40 8.39 8.14 4.44
N HIS A 41 8.23 8.31 5.75
CA HIS A 41 6.97 8.03 6.42
C HIS A 41 5.99 9.17 6.14
N LYS A 42 4.79 8.84 5.67
CA LYS A 42 3.67 9.78 5.55
C LYS A 42 2.46 9.18 6.27
N PRO A 43 2.08 9.69 7.45
CA PRO A 43 0.87 9.23 8.12
C PRO A 43 -0.33 9.45 7.18
N ASP A 44 -1.32 8.56 7.27
CA ASP A 44 -2.56 8.55 6.46
C ASP A 44 -2.40 8.25 4.97
N LEU A 45 -1.16 8.14 4.47
CA LEU A 45 -0.91 7.80 3.07
C LEU A 45 -0.74 6.28 2.89
N LYS A 46 -1.85 5.55 3.04
CA LYS A 46 -1.89 4.09 2.92
C LYS A 46 -1.51 3.61 1.52
N LEU A 47 -0.79 2.49 1.44
CA LEU A 47 -0.21 1.98 0.20
C LEU A 47 -1.29 1.71 -0.87
N GLU A 48 -2.35 1.00 -0.50
CA GLU A 48 -3.48 0.66 -1.36
C GLU A 48 -4.12 1.90 -2.00
N THR A 49 -4.26 2.97 -1.22
CA THR A 49 -4.80 4.25 -1.71
C THR A 49 -3.87 4.88 -2.74
N VAL A 50 -2.57 4.93 -2.47
CA VAL A 50 -1.60 5.51 -3.42
C VAL A 50 -1.56 4.70 -4.71
N LEU A 51 -1.54 3.38 -4.62
CA LEU A 51 -1.47 2.49 -5.78
C LEU A 51 -2.73 2.56 -6.65
N GLY A 52 -3.90 2.73 -6.02
CA GLY A 52 -5.19 2.87 -6.69
C GLY A 52 -5.48 4.25 -7.25
N SER A 53 -4.79 5.27 -6.74
CA SER A 53 -4.96 6.65 -7.21
C SER A 53 -4.55 6.80 -8.68
N PRO A 54 -5.22 7.68 -9.44
CA PRO A 54 -4.84 7.93 -10.82
C PRO A 54 -3.46 8.59 -10.91
N ARG A 55 -2.64 8.22 -11.91
CA ARG A 55 -1.36 8.89 -12.14
C ARG A 55 -1.58 10.36 -12.50
N PRO A 56 -0.81 11.30 -11.93
CA PRO A 56 -0.78 12.67 -12.43
C PRO A 56 -0.33 12.64 -13.90
N LYS A 57 -1.05 13.33 -14.78
CA LYS A 57 -0.64 13.49 -16.18
C LYS A 57 0.66 14.30 -16.17
N SER A 58 1.78 13.65 -16.46
CA SER A 58 3.05 14.36 -16.72
C SER A 58 2.86 15.24 -17.95
N GLY A 59 2.70 16.55 -17.76
CA GLY A 59 2.68 17.53 -18.87
C GLY A 59 1.59 18.61 -18.88
N GLN A 60 0.77 18.79 -17.83
CA GLN A 60 0.03 20.07 -17.74
C GLN A 60 0.94 21.13 -17.15
N SER A 61 1.64 21.86 -18.04
CA SER A 61 2.08 23.22 -17.77
C SER A 61 0.87 24.04 -17.35
N GLU A 62 1.02 24.91 -16.35
CA GLU A 62 -0.01 25.82 -15.83
C GLU A 62 -0.40 26.93 -16.83
N ASP A 63 0.07 26.90 -18.07
CA ASP A 63 -0.32 27.84 -19.12
C ASP A 63 -1.51 27.30 -19.92
N GLY A 64 -2.67 27.90 -19.64
CA GLY A 64 -4.00 27.54 -20.16
C GLY A 64 -4.24 27.81 -21.64
N THR A 65 -3.36 27.36 -22.54
CA THR A 65 -3.60 27.41 -24.00
C THR A 65 -2.99 26.22 -24.75
N GLY A 66 -3.45 25.01 -24.44
CA GLY A 66 -3.10 23.79 -25.19
C GLY A 66 -4.35 23.04 -25.63
N LYS A 67 -4.74 23.18 -26.89
CA LYS A 67 -5.93 22.57 -27.50
C LYS A 67 -5.67 21.09 -27.81
N ASP A 68 -5.45 20.26 -26.80
CA ASP A 68 -5.32 18.82 -26.98
C ASP A 68 -6.69 18.17 -26.99
N LYS A 69 -7.05 17.63 -28.16
CA LYS A 69 -8.20 16.72 -28.34
C LYS A 69 -7.94 15.44 -27.52
N ALA A 70 -8.22 15.50 -26.23
CA ALA A 70 -8.33 14.31 -25.40
C ALA A 70 -9.42 13.41 -26.00
N LYS A 71 -9.03 12.24 -26.54
CA LYS A 71 -9.99 11.19 -26.85
C LYS A 71 -10.78 10.90 -25.59
N ALA A 72 -12.11 10.92 -25.69
CA ALA A 72 -13.05 10.80 -24.56
C ALA A 72 -12.94 9.49 -23.76
N ASP A 73 -12.07 8.55 -24.18
CA ASP A 73 -11.89 7.24 -23.54
C ASP A 73 -10.66 7.11 -22.64
N ASP A 74 -9.77 8.11 -22.54
CA ASP A 74 -8.55 7.96 -21.74
C ASP A 74 -8.79 8.31 -20.26
N LYS A 75 -9.54 7.43 -19.59
CA LYS A 75 -9.70 7.48 -18.13
C LYS A 75 -8.33 7.37 -17.47
N PRO A 76 -8.03 8.23 -16.48
CA PRO A 76 -6.72 8.25 -15.86
C PRO A 76 -6.44 6.89 -15.18
N LYS A 77 -5.29 6.30 -15.52
CA LYS A 77 -4.92 4.95 -15.09
C LYS A 77 -4.35 4.98 -13.67
N PRO A 78 -4.63 3.97 -12.84
CA PRO A 78 -4.05 3.86 -11.50
C PRO A 78 -2.52 3.75 -11.54
N VAL A 79 -1.88 4.09 -10.42
CA VAL A 79 -0.42 3.98 -10.25
C VAL A 79 0.03 2.53 -10.47
N LEU A 80 -0.60 1.55 -9.79
CA LEU A 80 -0.40 0.13 -10.07
C LEU A 80 -1.39 -0.34 -11.13
N SER A 81 -0.97 -1.19 -12.08
CA SER A 81 -1.93 -1.74 -13.04
C SER A 81 -2.78 -2.85 -12.42
N GLY A 82 -4.01 -3.03 -12.90
CA GLY A 82 -4.92 -4.08 -12.40
C GLY A 82 -4.35 -5.50 -12.52
N MET A 83 -3.52 -5.78 -13.54
CA MET A 83 -2.82 -7.07 -13.65
C MET A 83 -1.78 -7.28 -12.55
N ARG A 84 -1.04 -6.22 -12.17
CA ARG A 84 -0.09 -6.26 -11.05
C ARG A 84 -0.81 -6.36 -9.72
N LEU A 85 -1.96 -5.69 -9.56
CA LEU A 85 -2.82 -5.88 -8.39
C LEU A 85 -3.28 -7.33 -8.26
N LYS A 86 -3.79 -7.96 -9.32
CA LYS A 86 -4.21 -9.37 -9.30
C LYS A 86 -3.08 -10.31 -8.87
N ARG A 87 -1.85 -10.06 -9.35
CA ARG A 87 -0.65 -10.82 -8.92
C ARG A 87 -0.34 -10.61 -7.45
N LEU A 88 -0.39 -9.36 -6.97
CA LEU A 88 -0.22 -9.06 -5.54
C LEU A 88 -1.29 -9.77 -4.70
N MET A 89 -2.57 -9.72 -5.09
CA MET A 89 -3.67 -10.38 -4.38
C MET A 89 -3.53 -11.90 -4.34
N ALA A 90 -2.86 -12.50 -5.32
CA ALA A 90 -2.61 -13.93 -5.39
C ALA A 90 -1.40 -14.39 -4.56
N ALA A 91 -0.54 -13.47 -4.12
CA ALA A 91 0.62 -13.81 -3.31
C ALA A 91 0.16 -14.38 -1.95
N ARG A 92 0.48 -15.65 -1.71
CA ARG A 92 0.14 -16.39 -0.48
C ARG A 92 1.39 -16.84 0.26
N ASP A 93 2.49 -17.08 -0.44
CA ASP A 93 3.76 -17.42 0.18
C ASP A 93 4.56 -16.14 0.52
N PRO A 94 5.44 -16.20 1.53
CA PRO A 94 6.21 -15.03 1.95
C PRO A 94 7.19 -14.49 0.90
N GLU A 95 7.79 -15.34 0.06
CA GLU A 95 8.76 -14.91 -0.94
C GLU A 95 8.10 -14.18 -2.10
N ASP A 96 6.97 -14.69 -2.60
CA ASP A 96 6.19 -14.00 -3.61
C ASP A 96 5.56 -12.74 -3.05
N LEU A 97 5.03 -12.75 -1.82
CA LEU A 97 4.53 -11.53 -1.17
C LEU A 97 5.62 -10.47 -1.09
N LEU A 98 6.81 -10.84 -0.62
CA LEU A 98 7.97 -9.95 -0.59
C LEU A 98 8.25 -9.37 -1.98
N ARG A 99 8.30 -10.21 -3.01
CA ARG A 99 8.58 -9.81 -4.39
C ARG A 99 7.52 -8.86 -4.94
N GLN A 100 6.24 -9.16 -4.75
CA GLN A 100 5.14 -8.33 -5.26
C GLN A 100 5.03 -7.00 -4.50
N MET A 101 5.17 -7.00 -3.17
CA MET A 101 5.15 -5.77 -2.36
C MET A 101 6.32 -4.85 -2.71
N ARG A 102 7.51 -5.41 -2.87
CA ARG A 102 8.70 -4.70 -3.35
C ARG A 102 8.45 -4.01 -4.69
N ARG A 103 7.88 -4.74 -5.65
CA ARG A 103 7.49 -4.17 -6.95
C ARG A 103 6.41 -3.11 -6.84
N ALA A 104 5.47 -3.26 -5.91
CA ALA A 104 4.42 -2.27 -5.67
C ALA A 104 5.02 -0.94 -5.17
N ILE A 105 5.98 -1.00 -4.23
CA ILE A 105 6.72 0.18 -3.76
C ILE A 105 7.55 0.81 -4.89
N ASP A 106 8.24 0.01 -5.70
CA ASP A 106 9.07 0.51 -6.80
C ASP A 106 8.27 1.31 -7.85
N VAL A 107 6.98 1.02 -8.01
CA VAL A 107 6.10 1.77 -8.92
C VAL A 107 5.88 3.22 -8.46
N LEU A 108 6.08 3.51 -7.18
CA LEU A 108 5.99 4.88 -6.63
C LEU A 108 7.18 5.77 -7.05
N GLY A 109 8.20 5.21 -7.70
CA GLY A 109 9.34 5.95 -8.24
C GLY A 109 10.46 6.16 -7.22
N ASN A 110 11.21 7.26 -7.37
CA ASN A 110 12.50 7.45 -6.67
C ASN A 110 12.38 7.82 -5.19
N ASN A 111 11.24 8.35 -4.76
CA ASN A 111 11.01 8.77 -3.38
C ASN A 111 9.69 8.19 -2.83
N PRO A 112 9.59 6.85 -2.70
CA PRO A 112 8.38 6.20 -2.20
C PRO A 112 8.07 6.66 -0.78
N ALA A 113 6.90 7.28 -0.62
CA ALA A 113 6.43 7.78 0.66
C ALA A 113 5.04 7.21 0.94
N VAL A 114 4.91 6.50 2.06
CA VAL A 114 3.69 5.83 2.49
C VAL A 114 3.62 5.75 4.01
N ASP A 115 2.46 5.40 4.55
CA ASP A 115 2.31 5.04 5.94
C ASP A 115 3.03 3.70 6.22
N VAL A 116 4.09 3.77 7.04
CA VAL A 116 4.97 2.64 7.34
C VAL A 116 4.30 1.69 8.33
N GLY A 117 3.56 2.24 9.30
CA GLY A 117 2.85 1.44 10.30
C GLY A 117 1.69 0.67 9.67
N ALA A 118 0.88 1.36 8.86
CA ALA A 118 -0.19 0.70 8.11
C ALA A 118 0.36 -0.36 7.14
N LEU A 119 1.46 -0.07 6.45
CA LEU A 119 2.12 -1.06 5.58
C LEU A 119 2.60 -2.29 6.34
N ALA A 120 3.25 -2.11 7.51
CA ALA A 120 3.71 -3.21 8.34
C ALA A 120 2.54 -4.12 8.75
N VAL A 121 1.47 -3.52 9.28
CA VAL A 121 0.26 -4.25 9.71
C VAL A 121 -0.37 -5.00 8.55
N THR A 122 -0.47 -4.36 7.38
CA THR A 122 -1.01 -4.99 6.17
C THR A 122 -0.21 -6.23 5.77
N ILE A 123 1.13 -6.17 5.77
CA ILE A 123 1.98 -7.31 5.41
C ILE A 123 1.87 -8.44 6.45
N LEU A 124 1.88 -8.10 7.74
CA LEU A 124 1.74 -9.09 8.82
C LEU A 124 0.39 -9.81 8.72
N ASN A 125 -0.69 -9.06 8.52
CA ASN A 125 -2.02 -9.65 8.40
C ASN A 125 -2.21 -10.41 7.08
N TRP A 126 -1.46 -10.08 6.02
CA TRP A 126 -1.52 -10.77 4.73
C TRP A 126 -1.17 -12.25 4.81
N LEU A 127 -0.21 -12.59 5.68
CA LEU A 127 0.25 -13.97 5.90
C LEU A 127 -0.41 -14.61 7.14
N HIS A 128 -1.24 -13.85 7.87
CA HIS A 128 -1.90 -14.35 9.07
C HIS A 128 -2.98 -15.38 8.71
N PRO A 129 -3.01 -16.56 9.34
CA PRO A 129 -3.96 -17.64 8.99
C PRO A 129 -5.42 -17.18 8.91
N GLU A 130 -5.86 -16.40 9.90
CA GLU A 130 -7.27 -16.00 10.01
C GLU A 130 -7.60 -14.65 9.36
N ARG A 131 -6.64 -13.72 9.27
CA ARG A 131 -6.88 -12.32 8.87
C ARG A 131 -6.52 -12.06 7.42
N CYS A 132 -5.89 -13.03 6.75
CA CYS A 132 -5.31 -12.84 5.44
C CYS A 132 -6.35 -12.50 4.36
N ASP A 133 -7.48 -13.20 4.33
CA ASP A 133 -8.51 -12.94 3.32
C ASP A 133 -9.20 -11.59 3.53
N GLN A 134 -9.52 -11.26 4.78
CA GLN A 134 -10.08 -9.94 5.13
C GLN A 134 -9.12 -8.81 4.73
N THR A 135 -7.84 -8.96 5.03
CA THR A 135 -6.81 -7.95 4.71
C THR A 135 -6.69 -7.72 3.21
N ARG A 136 -6.66 -8.80 2.42
CA ARG A 136 -6.60 -8.72 0.95
C ARG A 136 -7.85 -8.11 0.35
N ALA A 137 -9.03 -8.48 0.86
CA ALA A 137 -10.29 -7.91 0.43
C ALA A 137 -10.34 -6.39 0.71
N MET A 138 -9.93 -5.98 1.92
CA MET A 138 -9.88 -4.57 2.30
C MET A 138 -8.88 -3.79 1.44
N PHE A 139 -7.70 -4.35 1.20
CA PHE A 139 -6.69 -3.74 0.33
C PHE A 139 -7.23 -3.52 -1.09
N ALA A 140 -7.88 -4.53 -1.68
CA ALA A 140 -8.47 -4.43 -3.00
C ALA A 140 -9.60 -3.39 -3.05
N PHE A 141 -10.45 -3.37 -2.01
CA PHE A 141 -11.54 -2.40 -1.88
C PHE A 141 -11.01 -0.96 -1.87
N GLU A 142 -10.07 -0.65 -0.98
CA GLU A 142 -9.48 0.68 -0.85
C GLU A 142 -8.69 1.10 -2.09
N TYR A 143 -7.98 0.17 -2.73
CA TYR A 143 -7.33 0.39 -4.01
C TYR A 143 -8.35 0.84 -5.07
N HIS A 144 -9.47 0.14 -5.20
CA HIS A 144 -10.49 0.49 -6.19
C HIS A 144 -11.21 1.79 -5.81
N ALA A 145 -11.50 2.01 -4.53
CA ALA A 145 -12.11 3.25 -4.02
C ALA A 145 -11.23 4.47 -4.32
N ALA A 146 -9.91 4.36 -4.22
CA ALA A 146 -8.98 5.44 -4.52
C ALA A 146 -9.03 5.90 -5.98
N GLY A 147 -9.28 4.98 -6.92
CA GLY A 147 -9.46 5.33 -8.34
C GLY A 147 -10.73 6.13 -8.64
N HIS A 148 -11.70 6.10 -7.72
CA HIS A 148 -12.98 6.82 -7.82
C HIS A 148 -13.02 8.12 -7.01
N ARG A 149 -12.02 8.39 -6.17
CA ARG A 149 -11.97 9.58 -5.30
C ARG A 149 -11.59 10.81 -6.14
N ARG A 150 -12.36 11.91 -6.04
CA ARG A 150 -12.03 13.17 -6.73
C ARG A 150 -10.74 13.76 -6.13
N PRO A 151 -9.82 14.29 -6.94
CA PRO A 151 -8.64 15.00 -6.43
C PRO A 151 -9.07 16.13 -5.48
N GLY A 152 -8.54 16.15 -4.25
CA GLY A 152 -8.81 17.19 -3.26
C GLY A 152 -9.87 16.87 -2.19
N GLN A 153 -10.53 15.70 -2.23
CA GLN A 153 -11.39 15.28 -1.11
C GLN A 153 -10.56 14.60 0.00
N PRO A 154 -10.69 15.05 1.27
CA PRO A 154 -10.11 14.36 2.41
C PRO A 154 -10.66 12.94 2.50
N THR A 155 -9.84 12.03 3.01
CA THR A 155 -10.26 10.67 3.36
C THR A 155 -11.27 10.76 4.50
N GLU A 156 -12.57 10.65 4.19
CA GLU A 156 -13.59 10.51 5.22
C GLU A 156 -13.37 9.14 5.91
N PRO A 157 -13.24 9.09 7.25
CA PRO A 157 -13.10 7.82 7.95
C PRO A 157 -14.37 7.00 7.70
N ALA A 158 -14.19 5.75 7.26
CA ALA A 158 -15.30 4.83 7.01
C ALA A 158 -16.18 4.74 8.26
N SER A 159 -17.40 5.27 8.20
CA SER A 159 -18.39 5.05 9.24
C SER A 159 -18.63 3.54 9.39
N PRO A 160 -18.59 3.00 10.62
CA PRO A 160 -18.94 1.60 10.84
C PRO A 160 -20.40 1.35 10.42
N PRO A 161 -20.74 0.12 9.98
CA PRO A 161 -22.11 -0.21 9.59
C PRO A 161 -23.05 0.03 10.78
N ALA A 162 -24.17 0.70 10.49
CA ALA A 162 -25.24 0.90 11.46
C ALA A 162 -25.75 -0.48 11.94
N ALA A 163 -25.90 -0.60 13.26
CA ALA A 163 -26.42 -1.77 13.95
C ALA A 163 -27.90 -2.04 13.62
#